data_AF-A0A9N9I5L5-F1
#
_entry.id   AF-A0A9N9I5L5-F1
#
_cell.length_a   1.000
_cell.length_b   1.000
_cell.length_c   1.000
_cell.angle_alpha   90.00
_cell.angle_beta   90.00
_cell.angle_gamma   90.00
#
_symmetry.space_group_name_H-M   'P 1'
#
loop_
_entity.id
_entity.type
_entity.pdbx_description
1 polymer ?
#
loop_
_entity_poly.entity_id
_entity_poly.type
_entity_poly.pdbx_seq_one_letter_code
_entity_poly.pdbx_strand_id
1 'polypeptide(L)'
;MNKIKKRKENSDANIKKRISLTSVQKKELCEKKHSNPNLKDVKLAKEADILLFAENLNDSSISVFEKTELEDFVSEKTELEVEIINLIEHLLINDSLNIQEYIKIDNYMNIEEDLTVNDIVNIVNGQDESESEKEHEEIVKIGDAIIEFDNLIKYIQQNNLEITSSLIKKLCSLKKYIIYLRNESKRQAMLEEFISLTV
;
A
#
# COMPACT_ATOMS: atom_id res chain seq x y z
N MET A 1 8.39 -36.73 -45.38
CA MET A 1 9.00 -35.57 -44.70
C MET A 1 8.34 -35.38 -43.34
N ASN A 2 9.05 -35.74 -42.26
CA ASN A 2 8.54 -35.71 -40.88
C ASN A 2 8.58 -34.29 -40.31
N LYS A 3 7.47 -33.78 -39.76
CA LYS A 3 7.44 -32.56 -38.94
C LYS A 3 7.42 -32.95 -37.46
N ILE A 4 8.55 -32.73 -36.80
CA ILE A 4 8.77 -32.92 -35.36
C ILE A 4 7.96 -31.87 -34.59
N LYS A 5 6.98 -32.31 -33.79
CA LYS A 5 6.34 -31.50 -32.76
C LYS A 5 7.32 -31.34 -31.60
N LYS A 6 7.86 -30.13 -31.39
CA LYS A 6 8.58 -29.78 -30.16
C LYS A 6 7.55 -29.58 -29.04
N ARG A 7 7.58 -30.51 -28.06
CA ARG A 7 6.99 -30.33 -26.73
C ARG A 7 7.74 -29.21 -26.01
N LYS A 8 7.02 -28.29 -25.36
CA LYS A 8 7.57 -27.43 -24.30
C LYS A 8 7.32 -28.16 -22.99
N GLU A 9 8.38 -28.67 -22.38
CA GLU A 9 8.41 -29.17 -21.01
C GLU A 9 9.02 -28.09 -20.09
N ASN A 10 8.35 -27.93 -18.94
CA ASN A 10 8.86 -27.59 -17.61
C ASN A 10 9.52 -26.22 -17.34
N SER A 11 8.78 -25.38 -16.62
CA SER A 11 9.33 -24.58 -15.52
C SER A 11 8.52 -24.88 -14.26
N ASP A 12 8.85 -25.96 -13.57
CA ASP A 12 8.32 -26.25 -12.24
C ASP A 12 8.88 -25.19 -11.27
N ALA A 13 8.04 -24.22 -10.95
CA ALA A 13 8.26 -23.32 -9.84
C ALA A 13 8.32 -24.16 -8.56
N ASN A 14 9.50 -24.24 -7.95
CA ASN A 14 9.72 -24.84 -6.64
C ASN A 14 9.10 -23.93 -5.57
N ILE A 15 7.77 -23.88 -5.52
CA ILE A 15 7.01 -23.22 -4.46
C ILE A 15 7.16 -24.11 -3.24
N LYS A 16 8.09 -23.76 -2.36
CA LYS A 16 8.26 -24.35 -1.04
C LYS A 16 6.94 -24.20 -0.29
N LYS A 17 6.09 -25.23 -0.33
CA LYS A 17 4.79 -25.24 0.35
C LYS A 17 5.05 -25.06 1.84
N ARG A 18 4.53 -23.96 2.42
CA ARG A 18 4.62 -23.74 3.87
C ARG A 18 3.88 -24.87 4.58
N ILE A 19 4.59 -25.63 5.40
CA ILE A 19 4.00 -26.65 6.25
C ILE A 19 3.14 -25.94 7.28
N SER A 20 1.88 -26.35 7.41
CA SER A 20 0.96 -25.77 8.38
C SER A 20 1.20 -26.38 9.76
N LEU A 21 1.15 -25.55 10.81
CA LEU A 21 1.19 -26.00 12.21
C LEU A 21 0.11 -27.05 12.50
N THR A 22 0.45 -28.02 13.34
CA THR A 22 -0.48 -29.04 13.83
C THR A 22 -1.53 -28.42 14.77
N SER A 23 -2.64 -29.13 14.99
CA SER A 23 -3.69 -28.69 15.91
C SER A 23 -3.17 -28.47 17.33
N VAL A 24 -2.21 -29.30 17.77
CA VAL A 24 -1.60 -29.22 19.10
C VAL A 24 -0.74 -27.95 19.24
N GLN A 25 0.10 -27.66 18.23
CA GLN A 25 0.95 -26.45 18.22
C GLN A 25 0.12 -25.16 18.21
N LYS A 26 -0.98 -25.15 17.45
CA LYS A 26 -1.91 -24.02 17.44
C LYS A 26 -2.53 -23.79 18.81
N LYS A 27 -2.91 -24.88 19.50
CA LYS A 27 -3.46 -24.79 20.85
C LYS A 27 -2.45 -24.23 21.86
N GLU A 28 -1.21 -24.69 21.82
CA GLU A 28 -0.14 -24.23 22.72
C GLU A 28 0.20 -22.74 22.50
N LEU A 29 0.27 -22.28 21.25
CA LEU A 29 0.49 -20.87 20.92
C LEU A 29 -0.65 -19.96 21.42
N CYS A 30 -1.90 -20.43 21.30
CA CYS A 30 -3.05 -19.71 21.84
C CYS A 30 -3.00 -19.62 23.36
N GLU A 31 -2.65 -20.71 24.06
CA GLU A 31 -2.52 -20.72 25.52
C GLU A 31 -1.38 -19.80 25.99
N LYS A 32 -0.25 -19.75 25.26
CA LYS A 32 0.87 -18.83 25.54
C LYS A 32 0.50 -17.36 25.34
N LYS A 33 -0.22 -17.00 24.26
CA LYS A 33 -0.72 -15.63 24.04
C LYS A 33 -1.73 -15.24 25.13
N HIS A 34 -2.58 -16.18 25.53
CA HIS A 34 -3.57 -15.94 26.59
C HIS A 34 -2.89 -15.73 27.96
N SER A 35 -1.83 -16.48 28.26
CA SER A 35 -1.07 -16.36 29.51
C SER A 35 -0.20 -15.09 29.57
N ASN A 36 0.26 -14.60 28.42
CA ASN A 36 1.12 -13.41 28.30
C ASN A 36 0.60 -12.46 27.20
N PRO A 37 -0.36 -11.57 27.50
CA PRO A 37 -0.98 -10.71 26.48
C PRO A 37 0.00 -9.68 25.87
N ASN A 38 1.06 -9.32 26.59
CA ASN A 38 2.11 -8.40 26.11
C ASN A 38 3.13 -9.06 25.16
N LEU A 39 3.00 -10.37 24.90
CA LEU A 39 3.87 -11.07 23.96
C LEU A 39 3.57 -10.60 22.54
N LYS A 40 4.55 -9.96 21.89
CA LYS A 40 4.44 -9.47 20.51
C LYS A 40 4.26 -10.65 19.55
N ASP A 41 3.36 -10.51 18.59
CA ASP A 41 3.01 -11.58 17.63
C ASP A 41 4.22 -12.02 16.79
N VAL A 42 5.20 -11.13 16.59
CA VAL A 42 6.49 -11.43 15.93
C VAL A 42 7.31 -12.47 16.70
N LYS A 43 7.26 -12.45 18.03
CA LYS A 43 7.96 -13.46 18.85
C LYS A 43 7.26 -14.81 18.79
N LEU A 44 5.93 -14.82 18.80
CA LEU A 44 5.13 -16.04 18.64
C LEU A 44 5.32 -16.67 17.25
N ALA A 45 5.40 -15.86 16.20
CA ALA A 45 5.66 -16.35 14.84
C ALA A 45 7.06 -16.98 14.72
N LYS A 46 8.09 -16.35 15.30
CA LYS A 46 9.44 -16.92 15.34
C LYS A 46 9.48 -18.25 16.10
N GLU A 47 8.78 -18.36 17.22
CA GLU A 47 8.71 -19.60 18.00
C GLU A 47 7.95 -20.70 17.24
N ALA A 48 6.89 -20.35 16.52
CA ALA A 48 6.15 -21.27 15.65
C ALA A 48 7.01 -21.79 14.48
N ASP A 49 7.83 -20.93 13.89
CA ASP A 49 8.79 -21.33 12.86
C ASP A 49 9.86 -22.27 13.44
N ILE A 50 10.41 -21.95 14.63
CA ILE A 50 11.37 -22.82 15.32
C ILE A 50 10.77 -24.21 15.62
N LEU A 51 9.51 -24.29 16.04
CA LEU A 51 8.82 -25.56 16.28
C LEU A 51 8.64 -26.39 14.98
N LEU A 52 8.40 -25.72 13.85
CA LEU A 52 8.36 -26.36 12.52
C LEU A 52 9.74 -26.89 12.08
N PHE A 53 10.83 -26.23 12.49
CA PHE A 53 12.18 -26.69 12.24
C PHE A 53 12.64 -27.80 13.22
N ALA A 54 12.19 -27.76 14.47
CA ALA A 54 12.59 -28.72 15.51
C ALA A 54 12.10 -30.15 15.24
N GLU A 55 10.89 -30.33 14.70
CA GLU A 55 10.42 -31.67 14.27
C GLU A 55 11.23 -32.24 13.09
N ASN A 56 11.94 -31.39 12.33
CA ASN A 56 12.79 -31.80 11.21
C ASN A 56 14.26 -32.01 11.60
N LEU A 57 14.63 -31.86 12.88
CA LEU A 57 16.02 -31.93 13.35
C LEU A 57 16.28 -33.06 14.37
N ASN A 58 15.48 -34.13 14.33
CA ASN A 58 15.84 -35.38 15.01
C ASN A 58 16.96 -36.17 14.31
N ASP A 59 17.60 -35.62 13.27
CA ASP A 59 18.89 -36.09 12.79
C ASP A 59 19.89 -34.94 12.65
N SER A 60 20.94 -35.04 13.46
CA SER A 60 22.27 -34.42 13.31
C SER A 60 22.45 -32.92 13.60
N SER A 61 22.88 -32.65 14.85
CA SER A 61 24.08 -31.90 15.28
C SER A 61 24.36 -30.46 14.80
N ILE A 62 25.04 -29.69 15.69
CA ILE A 62 25.67 -28.34 15.55
C ILE A 62 24.73 -27.24 16.09
N SER A 63 24.79 -26.71 17.32
CA SER A 63 25.90 -26.40 18.26
C SER A 63 27.06 -25.69 17.59
N VAL A 64 27.16 -24.36 17.81
CA VAL A 64 28.19 -23.38 17.38
C VAL A 64 27.71 -22.47 16.23
N PHE A 65 26.87 -21.45 16.50
CA PHE A 65 26.62 -20.36 15.53
C PHE A 65 26.24 -18.98 16.12
N GLU A 66 26.35 -18.77 17.43
CA GLU A 66 25.79 -17.55 18.06
C GLU A 66 26.80 -16.42 18.33
N LYS A 67 28.03 -16.49 17.78
CA LYS A 67 29.07 -15.46 18.02
C LYS A 67 29.53 -14.65 16.81
N THR A 68 29.07 -14.98 15.60
CA THR A 68 29.53 -14.34 14.34
C THR A 68 28.56 -13.30 13.77
N GLU A 69 27.29 -13.28 14.17
CA GLU A 69 26.27 -12.43 13.52
C GLU A 69 26.30 -10.94 13.91
N LEU A 70 27.08 -10.55 14.92
CA LEU A 70 27.11 -9.17 15.43
C LEU A 70 28.17 -8.29 14.75
N GLU A 71 29.21 -8.87 14.14
CA GLU A 71 30.25 -8.11 13.42
C GLU A 71 29.82 -7.76 11.99
N ASP A 72 29.07 -8.65 11.31
CA ASP A 72 28.56 -8.40 9.95
C ASP A 72 27.54 -7.24 9.91
N PHE A 73 26.71 -7.08 10.95
CA PHE A 73 25.70 -6.01 11.03
C PHE A 73 26.28 -4.60 11.14
N VAL A 74 27.47 -4.46 11.75
CA VAL A 74 28.13 -3.16 11.91
C VAL A 74 28.84 -2.75 10.63
N SER A 75 29.43 -3.71 9.90
CA SER A 75 30.08 -3.46 8.60
C SER A 75 29.07 -3.07 7.53
N GLU A 76 27.94 -3.81 7.42
CA GLU A 76 26.89 -3.55 6.43
C GLU A 76 26.25 -2.15 6.61
N LYS A 77 26.09 -1.68 7.85
CA LYS A 77 25.57 -0.34 8.13
C LYS A 77 26.49 0.76 7.59
N THR A 78 27.81 0.61 7.75
CA THR A 78 28.77 1.60 7.25
C THR A 78 28.86 1.60 5.73
N GLU A 79 28.67 0.46 5.08
CA GLU A 79 28.63 0.35 3.61
C GLU A 79 27.38 1.02 3.03
N LEU A 80 26.22 0.81 3.66
CA LEU A 80 24.96 1.46 3.28
C LEU A 80 25.02 2.99 3.46
N GLU A 81 25.63 3.48 4.54
CA GLU A 81 25.81 4.93 4.75
C GLU A 81 26.65 5.56 3.63
N VAL A 82 27.73 4.88 3.20
CA VAL A 82 28.56 5.34 2.07
C VAL A 82 27.82 5.26 0.73
N GLU A 83 27.03 4.22 0.51
CA GLU A 83 26.22 4.07 -0.72
C GLU A 83 25.16 5.18 -0.81
N ILE A 84 24.47 5.49 0.29
CA ILE A 84 23.46 6.54 0.34
C ILE A 84 24.09 7.91 0.03
N ILE A 85 25.27 8.22 0.58
CA ILE A 85 25.99 9.47 0.30
C ILE A 85 26.34 9.56 -1.19
N ASN A 86 26.89 8.49 -1.77
CA ASN A 86 27.21 8.46 -3.20
C ASN A 86 25.95 8.65 -4.06
N LEU A 87 24.83 8.01 -3.71
CA LEU A 87 23.57 8.18 -4.43
C LEU A 87 23.04 9.60 -4.34
N ILE A 88 23.15 10.24 -3.16
CA ILE A 88 22.76 11.64 -2.95
C ILE A 88 23.61 12.58 -3.82
N GLU A 89 24.92 12.35 -3.91
CA GLU A 89 25.83 13.15 -4.76
C GLU A 89 25.53 13.04 -6.26
N HIS A 90 24.90 11.94 -6.69
CA HIS A 90 24.50 11.74 -8.09
C HIS A 90 23.11 12.30 -8.42
N LEU A 91 22.37 12.81 -7.43
CA LEU A 91 21.11 13.48 -7.69
C LEU A 91 21.38 14.89 -8.25
N LEU A 92 20.78 15.21 -9.40
CA LEU A 92 20.85 16.54 -10.03
C LEU A 92 19.93 17.55 -9.30
N ILE A 93 19.94 17.56 -7.96
CA ILE A 93 19.16 18.46 -7.13
C ILE A 93 20.10 19.56 -6.65
N ASN A 94 20.24 20.60 -7.48
CA ASN A 94 21.17 21.70 -7.21
C ASN A 94 20.68 22.66 -6.10
N ASP A 95 19.36 22.70 -5.85
CA ASP A 95 18.71 23.53 -4.83
C ASP A 95 17.95 22.65 -3.83
N SER A 96 18.65 21.71 -3.19
CA SER A 96 18.06 20.89 -2.12
C SER A 96 17.74 21.78 -0.92
N LEU A 97 16.53 21.65 -0.39
CA LEU A 97 16.08 22.41 0.77
C LEU A 97 17.00 22.15 1.97
N ASN A 98 17.60 23.19 2.52
CA ASN A 98 18.41 23.06 3.72
C ASN A 98 17.50 22.71 4.92
N ILE A 99 18.04 22.00 5.91
CA ILE A 99 17.37 21.66 7.18
C ILE A 99 16.70 22.90 7.81
N GLN A 100 17.34 24.07 7.74
CA GLN A 100 16.76 25.31 8.28
C GLN A 100 15.55 25.81 7.49
N GLU A 101 15.51 25.58 6.18
CA GLU A 101 14.38 25.93 5.34
C GLU A 101 13.24 24.92 5.52
N TYR A 102 13.56 23.64 5.69
CA TYR A 102 12.60 22.60 6.07
C TYR A 102 11.91 22.92 7.40
N ILE A 103 12.67 23.29 8.44
CA ILE A 103 12.13 23.70 9.75
C ILE A 103 11.23 24.94 9.61
N LYS A 104 11.57 25.90 8.74
CA LYS A 104 10.72 27.07 8.51
C LYS A 104 9.38 26.72 7.89
N ILE A 105 9.36 25.78 6.94
CA ILE A 105 8.10 25.31 6.33
C ILE A 105 7.25 24.58 7.38
N ASP A 106 7.87 23.70 8.18
CA ASP A 106 7.18 22.95 9.23
C ASP A 106 6.59 23.90 10.31
N ASN A 107 7.33 24.94 10.68
CA ASN A 107 6.85 25.96 11.60
C ASN A 107 5.75 26.85 10.99
N TYR A 108 5.77 27.11 9.68
CA TYR A 108 4.70 27.86 9.00
C TYR A 108 3.37 27.12 9.06
N MET A 109 3.38 25.79 8.94
CA MET A 109 2.18 24.94 9.09
C MET A 109 1.66 24.87 10.53
N ASN A 110 2.47 25.25 11.52
CA ASN A 110 2.09 25.34 12.93
C ASN A 110 1.69 26.77 13.35
N ILE A 111 1.64 27.73 12.43
CA ILE A 111 0.93 28.99 12.66
C ILE A 111 -0.55 28.65 12.52
N GLU A 112 -1.13 28.18 13.61
CA GLU A 112 -2.58 28.20 13.82
C GLU A 112 -2.97 29.70 13.69
N GLU A 113 -3.46 30.10 12.51
CA GLU A 113 -4.09 31.41 12.35
C GLU A 113 -5.36 31.40 13.22
N ASP A 114 -5.21 31.87 14.46
CA ASP A 114 -6.33 32.11 15.36
C ASP A 114 -7.28 33.11 14.67
N LEU A 115 -8.49 32.65 14.32
CA LEU A 115 -9.53 33.52 13.77
C LEU A 115 -9.76 34.69 14.73
N THR A 116 -9.59 35.90 14.24
CA THR A 116 -9.88 37.08 15.05
C THR A 116 -11.40 37.20 15.22
N VAL A 117 -11.84 37.88 16.27
CA VAL A 117 -13.27 38.14 16.50
C VAL A 117 -13.92 38.85 15.31
N ASN A 118 -13.14 39.65 14.57
CA ASN A 118 -13.63 40.34 13.38
C ASN A 118 -13.87 39.37 12.21
N ASP A 119 -13.01 38.36 12.06
CA ASP A 119 -13.18 37.30 11.05
C ASP A 119 -14.43 36.49 11.34
N ILE A 120 -14.67 36.14 12.62
CA ILE A 120 -15.90 35.46 13.05
C ILE A 120 -17.14 36.29 12.71
N VAL A 121 -17.11 37.60 12.94
CA VAL A 121 -18.22 38.51 12.63
C VAL A 121 -18.46 38.60 11.11
N ASN A 122 -17.39 38.63 10.31
CA ASN A 122 -17.50 38.64 8.85
C ASN A 122 -18.09 37.33 8.30
N ILE A 123 -17.69 36.17 8.85
CA ILE A 123 -18.28 34.86 8.52
C ILE A 123 -19.77 34.83 8.86
N VAL A 124 -20.16 35.29 10.05
CA VAL A 124 -21.56 35.28 10.51
C VAL A 124 -22.44 36.24 9.70
N ASN A 125 -21.88 37.38 9.29
CA ASN A 125 -22.60 38.36 8.48
C ASN A 125 -22.56 38.06 6.97
N GLY A 126 -21.88 36.97 6.56
CA GLY A 126 -21.72 36.58 5.15
C GLY A 126 -20.93 37.60 4.33
N GLN A 127 -20.08 38.39 4.99
CA GLN A 127 -19.23 39.41 4.36
C GLN A 127 -17.82 38.88 4.05
N ASP A 128 -17.51 37.65 4.45
CA ASP A 128 -16.32 36.96 3.97
C ASP A 128 -16.50 36.58 2.51
N GLU A 129 -15.99 37.46 1.64
CA GLU A 129 -15.57 37.13 0.28
C GLU A 129 -14.21 36.42 0.29
N SER A 130 -13.92 35.61 1.32
CA SER A 130 -12.93 34.56 1.16
C SER A 130 -13.51 33.61 0.11
N GLU A 131 -13.26 33.92 -1.16
CA GLU A 131 -13.09 32.94 -2.20
C GLU A 131 -12.08 31.95 -1.64
N SER A 132 -12.61 30.92 -0.96
CA SER A 132 -11.97 29.64 -1.05
C SER A 132 -11.94 29.41 -2.55
N GLU A 133 -10.78 29.61 -3.16
CA GLU A 133 -10.38 28.90 -4.37
C GLU A 133 -10.47 27.41 -4.03
N LYS A 134 -11.70 26.92 -3.88
CA LYS A 134 -12.05 25.58 -4.24
C LYS A 134 -11.78 25.64 -5.73
N GLU A 135 -10.57 25.27 -6.12
CA GLU A 135 -10.37 24.66 -7.42
C GLU A 135 -11.58 23.76 -7.60
N HIS A 136 -12.51 24.19 -8.44
CA HIS A 136 -13.63 23.36 -8.81
C HIS A 136 -12.97 22.25 -9.60
N GLU A 137 -12.52 21.19 -8.90
CA GLU A 137 -12.23 19.92 -9.53
C GLU A 137 -13.44 19.65 -10.40
N GLU A 138 -13.22 19.66 -11.71
CA GLU A 138 -14.29 19.52 -12.68
C GLU A 138 -14.95 18.17 -12.39
N ILE A 139 -16.13 18.20 -11.75
CA ILE A 139 -16.79 16.99 -11.27
C ILE A 139 -17.22 16.22 -12.52
N VAL A 140 -16.37 15.30 -12.96
CA VAL A 140 -16.65 14.46 -14.13
C VAL A 140 -17.87 13.61 -13.80
N LYS A 141 -18.89 13.71 -14.65
CA LYS A 141 -20.08 12.87 -14.48
C LYS A 141 -19.66 11.40 -14.62
N ILE A 142 -20.20 10.55 -13.77
CA ILE A 142 -19.91 9.10 -13.77
C ILE A 142 -20.15 8.46 -15.15
N GLY A 143 -21.12 8.97 -15.92
CA GLY A 143 -21.38 8.53 -17.29
C GLY A 143 -20.23 8.84 -18.24
N ASP A 144 -19.70 10.06 -18.18
CA ASP A 144 -18.61 10.55 -19.03
C ASP A 144 -17.31 9.82 -18.68
N ALA A 145 -17.03 9.62 -17.39
CA ALA A 145 -15.88 8.84 -16.93
C ALA A 145 -15.87 7.42 -17.52
N ILE A 146 -17.00 6.71 -17.58
CA ILE A 146 -17.06 5.35 -18.13
C ILE A 146 -16.76 5.35 -19.65
N ILE A 147 -17.22 6.37 -20.37
CA ILE A 147 -16.99 6.53 -21.81
C ILE A 147 -15.51 6.85 -22.08
N GLU A 148 -14.94 7.76 -21.30
CA GLU A 148 -13.52 8.09 -21.30
C GLU A 148 -12.64 6.85 -21.06
N PHE A 149 -13.01 5.98 -20.11
CA PHE A 149 -12.34 4.70 -19.87
C PHE A 149 -12.33 3.81 -21.12
N ASP A 150 -13.43 3.75 -21.85
CA ASP A 150 -13.51 2.98 -23.10
C ASP A 150 -12.66 3.59 -24.21
N ASN A 151 -12.59 4.92 -24.27
CA ASN A 151 -11.72 5.65 -25.20
C ASN A 151 -10.25 5.40 -24.86
N LEU A 152 -9.87 5.42 -23.59
CA LEU A 152 -8.52 5.12 -23.12
C LEU A 152 -8.12 3.67 -23.47
N ILE A 153 -9.01 2.70 -23.23
CA ILE A 153 -8.76 1.30 -23.59
C ILE A 153 -8.56 1.15 -25.11
N LYS A 154 -9.41 1.79 -25.92
CA LYS A 154 -9.28 1.78 -27.38
C LYS A 154 -7.97 2.43 -27.83
N TYR A 155 -7.61 3.57 -27.24
CA TYR A 155 -6.37 4.29 -27.55
C TYR A 155 -5.14 3.43 -27.26
N ILE A 156 -5.12 2.73 -26.13
CA ILE A 156 -4.04 1.80 -25.77
C ILE A 156 -3.92 0.65 -26.78
N GLN A 157 -5.06 0.08 -27.18
CA GLN A 157 -5.10 -1.01 -28.15
C GLN A 157 -4.67 -0.57 -29.56
N GLN A 158 -5.01 0.65 -29.97
CA GLN A 158 -4.71 1.18 -31.31
C GLN A 158 -3.25 1.59 -31.46
N ASN A 159 -2.66 2.17 -30.42
CA ASN A 159 -1.28 2.66 -30.49
C ASN A 159 -0.24 1.58 -30.14
N ASN A 160 -0.65 0.33 -29.89
CA ASN A 160 0.22 -0.76 -29.45
C ASN A 160 1.21 -0.31 -28.37
N LEU A 161 0.75 0.53 -27.44
CA LEU A 161 1.56 0.95 -26.31
C LEU A 161 1.94 -0.34 -25.55
N GLU A 162 3.22 -0.54 -25.24
CA GLU A 162 3.75 -1.70 -24.51
C GLU A 162 3.32 -1.70 -23.03
N ILE A 163 2.03 -1.45 -22.79
CA ILE A 163 1.43 -1.44 -21.47
C ILE A 163 1.31 -2.87 -20.99
N THR A 164 1.83 -3.10 -19.79
CA THR A 164 1.79 -4.40 -19.15
C THR A 164 0.35 -4.88 -19.00
N SER A 165 0.08 -6.15 -19.32
CA SER A 165 -1.25 -6.78 -19.18
C SER A 165 -1.86 -6.59 -17.77
N SER A 166 -1.03 -6.46 -16.74
CA SER A 166 -1.46 -6.15 -15.36
C SER A 166 -2.11 -4.78 -15.22
N LEU A 167 -1.62 -3.74 -15.90
CA LEU A 167 -2.18 -2.38 -15.87
C LEU A 167 -3.53 -2.32 -16.55
N ILE A 168 -3.69 -2.99 -17.70
CA ILE A 168 -4.99 -3.10 -18.38
C ILE A 168 -6.01 -3.83 -17.49
N LYS A 169 -5.59 -4.87 -16.77
CA LYS A 169 -6.46 -5.55 -15.79
C LYS A 169 -6.87 -4.64 -14.64
N LYS A 170 -5.93 -3.85 -14.08
CA LYS A 170 -6.24 -2.84 -13.04
C LYS A 170 -7.24 -1.80 -13.57
N LEU A 171 -7.04 -1.31 -14.79
CA LEU A 171 -7.93 -0.36 -15.46
C LEU A 171 -9.35 -0.95 -15.63
N CYS A 172 -9.46 -2.20 -16.07
CA CYS A 172 -10.74 -2.91 -16.18
C CYS A 172 -11.41 -3.13 -14.81
N SER A 173 -10.64 -3.42 -13.76
CA SER A 173 -11.17 -3.54 -12.39
C SER A 173 -11.71 -2.20 -11.88
N LEU A 174 -11.01 -1.10 -12.18
CA LEU A 174 -11.43 0.25 -11.82
C LEU A 174 -12.74 0.63 -12.53
N LYS A 175 -12.87 0.33 -13.84
CA LYS A 175 -14.13 0.50 -14.58
C LYS A 175 -15.29 -0.25 -13.90
N LYS A 176 -15.08 -1.51 -13.52
CA LYS A 176 -16.11 -2.30 -12.82
C LYS A 176 -16.50 -1.69 -11.47
N TYR A 177 -15.52 -1.17 -10.74
CA TYR A 177 -15.76 -0.53 -9.45
C TYR A 177 -16.59 0.75 -9.59
N ILE A 178 -16.31 1.60 -10.58
CA ILE A 178 -17.10 2.80 -10.87
C ILE A 178 -18.56 2.44 -11.21
N ILE A 179 -18.77 1.37 -12.01
CA ILE A 179 -20.13 0.89 -12.32
C ILE A 179 -20.85 0.40 -11.06
N TYR A 180 -20.15 -0.32 -10.18
CA TYR A 180 -20.71 -0.76 -8.91
C TYR A 180 -21.15 0.43 -8.05
N LEU A 181 -20.28 1.43 -7.85
CA LEU A 181 -20.61 2.64 -7.10
C LEU A 181 -21.82 3.39 -7.68
N ARG A 182 -21.92 3.47 -9.00
CA ARG A 182 -23.07 4.08 -9.68
C ARG A 182 -24.37 3.37 -9.34
N ASN A 183 -24.38 2.03 -9.36
CA ASN A 183 -25.57 1.25 -9.06
C ASN A 183 -25.96 1.35 -7.59
N GLU A 184 -24.96 1.38 -6.70
CA GLU A 184 -25.16 1.55 -5.27
C GLU A 184 -25.76 2.92 -4.94
N SER A 185 -25.21 3.99 -5.53
CA SER A 185 -25.75 5.35 -5.41
C SER A 185 -27.19 5.44 -5.91
N LYS A 186 -27.53 4.80 -7.04
CA LYS A 186 -28.92 4.74 -7.53
C LYS A 186 -29.85 4.03 -6.56
N ARG A 187 -29.41 2.91 -5.97
CA ARG A 187 -30.20 2.16 -4.98
C ARG A 187 -30.45 3.00 -3.74
N GLN A 188 -29.42 3.69 -3.26
CA GLN A 188 -29.52 4.58 -2.11
C GLN A 188 -30.49 5.74 -2.37
N ALA A 189 -30.40 6.37 -3.55
CA ALA A 189 -31.33 7.42 -3.95
C ALA A 189 -32.80 6.93 -3.99
N MET A 190 -33.06 5.72 -4.51
CA MET A 190 -34.41 5.15 -4.49
C MET A 190 -34.92 4.85 -3.06
N LEU A 191 -34.03 4.43 -2.16
CA LEU A 191 -34.39 4.20 -0.76
C LEU A 191 -34.73 5.52 -0.06
N GLU A 192 -33.95 6.57 -0.30
CA GLU A 192 -34.20 7.91 0.24
C GLU A 192 -35.50 8.49 -0.28
N GLU A 193 -35.79 8.34 -1.57
CA GLU A 193 -37.07 8.73 -2.17
C GLU A 193 -38.24 8.01 -1.48
N PHE A 194 -38.13 6.70 -1.26
CA PHE A 194 -39.16 5.92 -0.58
C PHE A 194 -39.39 6.38 0.86
N ILE A 195 -38.32 6.63 1.62
CA ILE A 195 -38.40 7.11 3.00
C ILE A 195 -39.04 8.51 3.03
N SER A 196 -38.68 9.39 2.10
CA SER A 196 -39.23 10.74 2.01
C SER A 196 -40.74 10.77 1.69
N LEU A 197 -41.27 9.70 1.07
CA LEU A 197 -42.70 9.55 0.77
C LEU A 197 -43.51 8.95 1.93
N THR A 198 -42.84 8.33 2.91
CA THR A 198 -43.49 7.65 4.04
C THR A 198 -43.46 8.43 5.35
N VAL A 199 -42.69 9.52 5.43
CA VAL A 199 -42.66 10.50 6.53
C VAL A 199 -43.54 11.69 6.16
#